data_AF-A0A1E5V631-F1
#
_entry.id   AF-A0A1E5V631-F1
#
_cell.length_a   1.000
_cell.length_b   1.000
_cell.length_c   1.000
_cell.angle_alpha   90.00
_cell.angle_beta   90.00
_cell.angle_gamma   90.00
#
_symmetry.space_group_name_H-M   'P 1'
#
loop_
_entity.id
_entity.type
_entity.pdbx_description
1 polymer ?
#
loop_
_entity_poly.entity_id
_entity_poly.type
_entity_poly.pdbx_seq_one_letter_code
_entity_poly.pdbx_strand_id
1 'polypeptide(L)'
;MEAAGDSAGARRGGLVCVTGGSGFIGSWLVRLLLDRGYTVHATVKNLQDEGETKHLQALDGAGTRLRLFQMNLLDDASSMRPAIEGARGVFHLASPLTLHTRDPEAISLSMIILGCRVAAATGIWRVYFIVILLLTEGAAGACT
;
A
#
# COMPACT_ATOMS: atom_id res chain seq x y z
N MET A 1 14.36 -1.64 -45.14
CA MET A 1 13.41 -0.55 -44.81
C MET A 1 12.10 -1.27 -44.56
N GLU A 2 11.68 -1.58 -43.34
CA GLU A 2 11.74 -0.80 -42.10
C GLU A 2 12.64 -1.39 -41.00
N ALA A 3 13.24 -0.48 -40.23
CA ALA A 3 13.75 -0.71 -38.91
C ALA A 3 12.91 0.14 -37.96
N ALA A 4 12.34 -0.48 -36.93
CA ALA A 4 11.86 0.16 -35.71
C ALA A 4 11.85 -0.96 -34.66
N GLY A 5 12.96 -1.24 -33.98
CA GLY A 5 13.52 -0.32 -33.00
C GLY A 5 12.83 -0.59 -31.68
N ASP A 6 13.12 -1.73 -31.06
CA ASP A 6 12.79 -2.00 -29.66
C ASP A 6 13.66 -1.06 -28.82
N SER A 7 13.19 0.18 -28.70
CA SER A 7 13.87 1.22 -27.96
C SER A 7 13.81 0.86 -26.49
N ALA A 8 14.94 0.39 -25.98
CA ALA A 8 15.38 0.53 -24.60
C ALA A 8 15.19 1.98 -24.13
N GLY A 9 13.96 2.34 -23.77
CA GLY A 9 13.53 3.66 -23.33
C GLY A 9 13.22 3.61 -21.85
N ALA A 10 14.26 3.68 -21.03
CA ALA A 10 14.22 3.93 -19.59
C ALA A 10 13.32 3.01 -18.74
N ARG A 11 13.92 2.14 -17.94
CA ARG A 11 13.26 1.57 -16.74
C ARG A 11 13.06 2.67 -15.69
N ARG A 12 12.27 3.71 -15.99
CA ARG A 12 11.73 4.60 -14.97
C ARG A 12 10.68 3.78 -14.21
N GLY A 13 10.82 3.64 -12.90
CA GLY A 13 9.90 2.84 -12.11
C GLY A 13 8.47 3.36 -12.32
N GLY A 14 7.55 2.46 -12.66
CA GLY A 14 6.15 2.82 -12.90
C GLY A 14 5.48 3.41 -11.66
N LEU A 15 4.26 3.91 -11.81
CA LEU A 15 3.48 4.35 -10.65
C LEU A 15 2.98 3.13 -9.85
N VAL A 16 3.15 3.16 -8.53
CA VAL A 16 2.63 2.15 -7.60
C VAL A 16 1.92 2.82 -6.43
N CYS A 17 0.92 2.15 -5.86
CA CYS A 17 0.21 2.61 -4.67
C CYS A 17 0.62 1.77 -3.45
N VAL A 18 0.85 2.41 -2.31
CA VAL A 18 1.10 1.78 -1.01
C VAL A 18 0.05 2.28 -0.03
N THR A 19 -0.85 1.42 0.43
CA THR A 19 -1.80 1.82 1.48
C THR A 19 -1.18 1.65 2.86
N GLY A 20 -1.42 2.55 3.80
CA GLY A 20 -0.80 2.48 5.14
C GLY A 20 0.68 2.86 5.10
N GLY A 21 1.02 3.86 4.27
CA GLY A 21 2.39 4.32 4.04
C GLY A 21 3.05 4.89 5.30
N SER A 22 2.30 5.47 6.23
CA SER A 22 2.81 5.98 7.50
C SER A 22 3.17 4.89 8.52
N GLY A 23 2.79 3.63 8.25
CA GLY A 23 3.08 2.50 9.12
C GLY A 23 4.56 2.12 9.12
N PHE A 24 4.97 1.31 10.10
CA PHE A 24 6.36 0.84 10.23
C PHE A 24 6.85 0.16 8.93
N ILE A 25 6.12 -0.83 8.41
CA ILE A 25 6.50 -1.51 7.16
C ILE A 25 6.28 -0.60 5.95
N GLY A 26 5.20 0.20 5.96
CA GLY A 26 4.83 1.08 4.86
C GLY A 26 5.89 2.10 4.53
N SER A 27 6.44 2.77 5.54
CA SER A 27 7.45 3.82 5.37
C SER A 27 8.73 3.29 4.74
N TRP A 28 9.19 2.10 5.16
CA TRP A 28 10.34 1.42 4.58
C TRP A 28 10.08 0.94 3.14
N LEU A 29 8.88 0.44 2.85
CA LEU A 29 8.52 0.06 1.49
C LEU A 29 8.50 1.29 0.56
N VAL A 30 7.90 2.40 1.00
CA VAL A 30 7.89 3.66 0.26
C VAL A 30 9.32 4.11 -0.05
N ARG A 31 10.20 4.13 0.95
CA ARG A 31 11.62 4.44 0.76
C ARG A 31 12.26 3.55 -0.30
N LEU A 32 12.12 2.24 -0.17
CA LEU A 32 12.73 1.28 -1.09
C LEU A 32 12.23 1.43 -2.54
N LEU A 33 10.94 1.78 -2.72
CA LEU A 33 10.36 2.03 -4.04
C LEU A 33 10.91 3.34 -4.64
N LEU A 34 11.03 4.40 -3.83
CA LEU A 34 11.61 5.68 -4.26
C LEU A 34 13.08 5.54 -4.66
N ASP A 35 13.86 4.76 -3.90
CA ASP A 35 15.27 4.43 -4.17
C ASP A 35 15.43 3.65 -5.48
N ARG A 36 14.45 2.80 -5.82
CA ARG A 36 14.39 2.08 -7.10
C ARG A 36 13.83 2.92 -8.26
N GLY A 37 13.56 4.19 -8.02
CA GLY A 37 13.10 5.13 -9.05
C GLY A 37 11.63 4.99 -9.44
N TYR A 38 10.80 4.39 -8.58
CA TYR A 38 9.34 4.37 -8.76
C TYR A 38 8.72 5.70 -8.35
N THR A 39 7.58 6.03 -8.98
CA THR A 39 6.64 7.01 -8.44
C THR A 39 5.68 6.29 -7.49
N VAL A 40 5.48 6.85 -6.30
CA VAL A 40 4.72 6.22 -5.22
C VAL A 40 3.55 7.12 -4.83
N HIS A 41 2.35 6.56 -4.88
CA HIS A 41 1.20 7.08 -4.16
C HIS A 41 1.14 6.35 -2.81
N ALA A 42 1.22 7.07 -1.70
CA ALA A 42 1.13 6.49 -0.37
C ALA A 42 -0.10 7.01 0.37
N THR A 43 -0.80 6.14 1.09
CA THR A 43 -1.97 6.54 1.86
C THR A 43 -1.62 6.69 3.34
N VAL A 44 -2.11 7.76 3.95
CA VAL A 44 -1.99 8.05 5.39
C VAL A 44 -3.38 8.29 5.96
N LYS A 45 -3.55 8.19 7.28
CA LYS A 45 -4.87 8.36 7.91
C LYS A 45 -5.27 9.83 7.96
N ASN A 46 -4.31 10.70 8.27
CA ASN A 46 -4.51 12.15 8.36
C ASN A 46 -3.33 12.90 7.73
N LEU A 47 -3.60 13.66 6.65
CA LEU A 47 -2.57 14.46 5.98
C LEU A 47 -2.05 15.62 6.84
N GLN A 48 -2.83 16.05 7.85
CA GLN A 48 -2.44 17.10 8.78
C GLN A 48 -1.66 16.57 9.99
N ASP A 49 -1.52 15.24 10.12
CA ASP A 49 -0.70 14.65 11.16
C ASP A 49 0.76 14.62 10.71
N GLU A 50 1.58 15.48 11.32
CA GLU A 50 3.01 15.54 11.05
C GLU A 50 3.74 14.24 11.44
N GLY A 51 3.24 13.49 12.42
CA GLY A 51 3.79 12.19 12.80
C GLY A 51 3.64 11.16 11.67
N GLU A 52 2.54 11.21 10.93
CA GLU A 52 2.29 10.33 9.78
C GLU A 52 3.01 10.78 8.50
N THR A 53 3.24 12.09 8.34
CA THR A 53 3.65 12.65 7.03
C THR A 53 5.11 13.08 6.96
N LYS A 54 5.70 13.65 8.02
CA LYS A 54 7.06 14.21 7.97
C LYS A 54 8.11 13.20 7.56
N HIS A 55 8.05 12.00 8.14
CA HIS A 55 9.04 10.96 7.88
C HIS A 55 8.99 10.45 6.43
N LEU A 56 7.83 10.48 5.77
CA LEU A 56 7.68 10.13 4.36
C LEU A 56 8.16 11.25 3.43
N GLN A 57 7.83 12.49 3.77
CA GLN A 57 8.24 13.67 2.99
C GLN A 57 9.76 13.91 3.06
N ALA A 58 10.41 13.47 4.14
CA ALA A 58 11.86 13.56 4.31
C ALA A 58 12.65 12.50 3.52
N LEU A 59 11.99 11.55 2.84
CA LEU A 59 12.67 10.52 2.05
C LEU A 59 13.29 11.12 0.78
N ASP A 60 14.43 10.57 0.38
CA ASP A 60 15.08 10.96 -0.86
C ASP A 60 14.17 10.73 -2.08
N GLY A 61 14.01 11.76 -2.90
CA GLY A 61 13.14 11.74 -4.07
C GLY A 61 11.65 11.95 -3.77
N ALA A 62 11.23 12.03 -2.50
CA ALA A 62 9.83 12.24 -2.13
C ALA A 62 9.22 13.49 -2.78
N GLY A 63 9.93 14.62 -2.77
CA GLY A 63 9.45 15.88 -3.37
C GLY A 63 9.14 15.82 -4.87
N THR A 64 9.58 14.77 -5.58
CA THR A 64 9.32 14.60 -7.03
C THR A 64 8.47 13.37 -7.35
N ARG A 65 8.55 12.32 -6.53
CA ARG A 65 8.00 10.99 -6.83
C ARG A 65 7.04 10.46 -5.78
N LEU A 66 6.84 11.15 -4.66
CA LEU A 66 5.86 10.76 -3.64
C LEU A 66 4.64 11.67 -3.68
N ARG A 67 3.45 11.07 -3.68
CA ARG A 67 2.19 11.77 -3.40
C ARG A 67 1.47 11.09 -2.24
N LEU A 68 1.07 11.89 -1.26
CA LEU A 68 0.30 11.41 -0.11
C LEU A 68 -1.19 11.60 -0.33
N PHE A 69 -1.97 10.60 0.04
CA PHE A 69 -3.42 10.61 -0.02
C PHE A 69 -3.99 10.33 1.36
N GLN A 70 -4.98 11.10 1.79
CA GLN A 70 -5.72 10.78 3.01
C GLN A 70 -6.67 9.62 2.73
N MET A 71 -6.63 8.59 3.56
CA MET A 71 -7.50 7.42 3.47
C MET A 71 -7.90 6.97 4.87
N ASN A 72 -9.19 6.91 5.11
CA ASN A 72 -9.73 6.28 6.30
C ASN A 72 -10.21 4.87 5.92
N LEU A 73 -9.65 3.85 6.57
CA LEU A 73 -10.00 2.45 6.30
C LEU A 73 -11.46 2.13 6.65
N LEU A 74 -12.07 2.93 7.53
CA LEU A 74 -13.47 2.77 7.92
C LEU A 74 -14.45 3.47 6.99
N ASP A 75 -13.95 4.31 6.07
CA ASP A 75 -14.78 4.99 5.07
C ASP A 75 -14.84 4.19 3.77
N ASP A 76 -15.86 4.53 2.97
CA ASP A 76 -16.21 3.87 1.72
C ASP A 76 -15.02 3.76 0.72
N ALA A 77 -15.13 2.78 -0.19
CA ALA A 77 -14.15 2.45 -1.23
C ALA A 77 -13.74 3.65 -2.10
N SER A 78 -14.60 4.68 -2.16
CA SER A 78 -14.35 5.95 -2.85
C SER A 78 -13.09 6.67 -2.39
N SER A 79 -12.69 6.53 -1.11
CA SER A 79 -11.46 7.13 -0.58
C SER A 79 -10.17 6.51 -1.16
N MET A 80 -10.25 5.29 -1.72
CA MET A 80 -9.09 4.59 -2.28
C MET A 80 -8.80 4.91 -3.74
N ARG A 81 -9.84 5.29 -4.48
CA ARG A 81 -9.76 5.44 -5.94
C ARG A 81 -8.70 6.46 -6.39
N PRO A 82 -8.58 7.65 -5.77
CA PRO A 82 -7.57 8.64 -6.20
C PRO A 82 -6.12 8.17 -5.98
N ALA A 83 -5.87 7.36 -4.94
CA ALA A 83 -4.53 6.85 -4.66
C ALA A 83 -4.11 5.76 -5.67
N ILE A 84 -5.07 5.01 -6.19
CA ILE A 84 -4.85 3.84 -7.05
C ILE A 84 -4.89 4.20 -8.54
N GLU A 85 -5.49 5.32 -8.90
CA GLU A 85 -5.62 5.77 -10.29
C GLU A 85 -4.24 5.87 -10.98
N GLY A 86 -4.12 5.18 -12.12
CA GLY A 86 -2.88 5.11 -12.90
C GLY A 86 -1.79 4.20 -12.32
N ALA A 87 -1.98 3.63 -11.13
CA ALA A 87 -1.01 2.72 -10.52
C ALA A 87 -0.99 1.36 -11.23
N ARG A 88 0.22 0.83 -11.47
CA ARG A 88 0.44 -0.50 -12.05
C ARG A 88 0.25 -1.63 -11.04
N GLY A 89 0.28 -1.30 -9.75
CA GLY A 89 0.16 -2.25 -8.65
C GLY A 89 -0.12 -1.57 -7.33
N VAL A 90 -0.77 -2.30 -6.42
CA VAL A 90 -1.08 -1.84 -5.07
C VAL A 90 -0.44 -2.78 -4.05
N PHE A 91 0.32 -2.19 -3.12
CA PHE A 91 0.79 -2.83 -1.91
C PHE A 91 -0.15 -2.46 -0.78
N HIS A 92 -0.91 -3.43 -0.30
CA HIS A 92 -1.90 -3.20 0.75
C HIS A 92 -1.29 -3.55 2.11
N LEU A 93 -0.89 -2.52 2.87
CA LEU A 93 -0.34 -2.63 4.24
C LEU A 93 -1.24 -2.01 5.29
N ALA A 94 -2.37 -1.43 4.87
CA ALA A 94 -3.30 -0.74 5.75
C ALA A 94 -4.06 -1.79 6.57
N SER A 95 -3.58 -2.06 7.79
CA SER A 95 -4.27 -2.89 8.76
C SER A 95 -4.31 -2.15 10.09
N PRO A 96 -5.49 -1.91 10.67
CA PRO A 96 -5.57 -1.38 12.02
C PRO A 96 -5.15 -2.51 12.98
N LEU A 97 -3.91 -2.46 13.45
CA LEU A 97 -3.42 -3.27 14.56
C LEU A 97 -4.04 -2.79 15.87
N THR A 98 -5.36 -2.92 15.99
CA THR A 98 -6.09 -2.65 17.23
C THR A 98 -6.07 -3.92 18.08
N LEU A 99 -5.19 -3.93 19.08
CA LEU A 99 -5.05 -5.00 20.08
C LEU A 99 -6.33 -5.26 20.92
N HIS A 100 -7.37 -4.42 20.75
CA HIS A 100 -8.66 -4.49 21.44
C HIS A 100 -9.83 -4.51 20.45
N THR A 101 -9.80 -5.42 19.50
CA THR A 101 -10.95 -5.69 18.62
C THR A 101 -11.62 -7.00 19.06
N ARG A 102 -12.97 -7.00 19.08
CA ARG A 102 -13.76 -8.20 19.45
C ARG A 102 -13.57 -9.35 18.47
N ASP A 103 -13.18 -9.05 17.23
CA ASP A 103 -12.96 -10.02 16.17
C ASP A 103 -11.92 -9.49 15.16
N PRO A 104 -10.62 -9.72 15.40
CA PRO A 104 -9.54 -9.30 14.51
C PRO A 104 -9.53 -10.04 13.16
N GLU A 105 -10.16 -11.21 13.07
CA GLU A 105 -10.23 -12.01 11.84
C GLU A 105 -11.24 -11.42 10.84
N ALA A 106 -12.43 -11.01 11.32
CA ALA A 106 -13.43 -10.36 10.48
C ALA A 106 -12.96 -9.01 9.88
N ILE A 107 -12.17 -8.25 10.65
CA ILE A 107 -11.59 -6.99 10.19
C ILE A 107 -10.54 -7.26 9.11
N SER A 108 -9.67 -8.24 9.32
CA SER A 108 -8.66 -8.64 8.32
C SER A 108 -9.30 -9.10 7.01
N LEU A 109 -10.33 -9.95 7.06
CA LEU A 109 -10.97 -10.50 5.87
C LEU A 109 -11.75 -9.45 5.08
N SER A 110 -12.51 -8.59 5.75
CA SER A 110 -13.27 -7.51 5.09
C SER A 110 -12.37 -6.52 4.36
N MET A 111 -11.20 -6.21 4.91
CA MET A 111 -10.20 -5.34 4.27
C MET A 111 -9.54 -5.99 3.05
N ILE A 112 -9.24 -7.29 3.13
CA ILE A 112 -8.74 -8.04 1.96
C ILE A 112 -9.76 -8.02 0.83
N ILE A 113 -11.03 -8.27 1.14
CA ILE A 113 -12.12 -8.25 0.16
C ILE A 113 -12.28 -6.86 -0.45
N LEU A 114 -12.25 -5.80 0.37
CA LEU A 114 -12.33 -4.41 -0.10
C LEU A 114 -11.16 -4.06 -1.03
N GLY A 115 -9.93 -4.37 -0.62
CA GLY A 115 -8.73 -4.16 -1.42
C GLY A 115 -8.78 -4.90 -2.76
N CYS A 116 -9.23 -6.16 -2.76
CA CYS A 116 -9.44 -6.95 -3.98
C CYS A 116 -10.50 -6.33 -4.91
N ARG A 117 -11.65 -5.89 -4.36
CA ARG A 117 -12.72 -5.25 -5.17
C ARG A 117 -12.23 -3.98 -5.84
N VAL A 118 -11.49 -3.14 -5.12
CA VAL A 118 -10.97 -1.88 -5.68
C VAL A 118 -9.88 -2.15 -6.73
N ALA A 119 -8.99 -3.11 -6.49
CA ALA A 119 -7.98 -3.49 -7.48
C ALA A 119 -8.61 -4.06 -8.76
N ALA A 120 -9.62 -4.92 -8.63
CA ALA A 120 -10.34 -5.47 -9.78
C ALA A 120 -11.07 -4.36 -10.57
N ALA A 121 -11.73 -3.43 -9.88
CA ALA A 121 -12.45 -2.32 -10.51
C ALA A 121 -11.55 -1.31 -11.25
N THR A 122 -10.25 -1.29 -10.92
CA THR A 122 -9.25 -0.39 -11.52
C THR A 122 -8.36 -1.08 -12.55
N GLY A 123 -8.60 -2.37 -12.85
CA GLY A 123 -7.82 -3.13 -13.83
C GLY A 123 -6.42 -3.53 -13.35
N ILE A 124 -6.20 -3.58 -12.03
CA ILE A 124 -4.91 -3.94 -11.43
C ILE A 124 -4.84 -5.45 -11.22
N TRP A 125 -3.96 -6.10 -11.97
CA TRP A 125 -3.79 -7.56 -11.96
C TRP A 125 -2.87 -8.07 -10.84
N ARG A 126 -2.16 -7.18 -10.14
CA ARG A 126 -1.17 -7.54 -9.11
C ARG A 126 -1.42 -6.75 -7.83
N VAL A 127 -1.98 -7.43 -6.83
CA VAL A 127 -2.15 -6.93 -5.47
C VAL A 127 -1.24 -7.71 -4.56
N TYR A 128 -0.39 -7.01 -3.81
CA TYR A 128 0.48 -7.62 -2.80
C TYR A 128 -0.10 -7.31 -1.42
N PHE A 129 -0.73 -8.32 -0.81
CA PHE A 129 -1.09 -8.28 0.61
C PHE A 129 0.13 -8.69 1.42
N ILE A 130 0.79 -7.74 2.07
CA ILE A 130 1.78 -8.03 3.12
C ILE A 130 1.01 -7.94 4.44
N VAL A 131 0.29 -9.02 4.75
CA VAL A 131 -0.12 -9.31 6.12
C VAL A 131 1.10 -9.96 6.76
N ILE A 132 1.75 -9.30 7.74
CA ILE A 132 2.57 -10.06 8.67
C ILE A 132 1.60 -10.98 9.40
N LEU A 133 1.66 -12.25 9.03
CA LEU A 133 1.12 -13.36 9.78
C LEU A 133 1.83 -13.35 11.15
N LEU A 134 1.28 -12.66 12.14
CA LEU A 134 1.53 -12.97 13.54
C LEU A 134 0.58 -14.12 13.91
N LEU A 135 0.78 -15.27 13.27
CA LEU A 135 0.26 -16.57 13.70
C LEU A 135 1.43 -17.55 13.80
N THR A 136 2.32 -17.29 14.77
CA THR A 136 3.13 -18.29 15.46
C THR A 136 3.33 -17.67 16.86
N GLU A 137 2.88 -18.20 17.99
CA GLU A 137 2.68 -19.56 18.46
C GLU A 137 1.57 -19.54 19.53
N GLY A 138 0.81 -20.63 19.69
CA GLY A 138 -0.09 -20.73 20.85
C GLY A 138 -1.31 -21.65 20.75
N ALA A 139 -1.28 -22.71 19.95
CA ALA A 139 -2.23 -23.82 20.12
C ALA A 139 -1.59 -25.15 19.71
N ALA A 140 -0.43 -25.45 20.29
CA ALA A 140 -0.03 -26.84 20.48
C ALA A 140 -0.80 -27.37 21.69
N GLY A 141 -1.71 -28.32 21.48
CA GLY A 141 -2.30 -29.08 22.59
C GLY A 141 -3.75 -29.50 22.43
N ALA A 142 -4.11 -30.16 21.33
CA ALA A 142 -5.26 -31.05 21.33
C ALA A 142 -4.79 -32.45 21.76
N CYS A 143 -5.12 -32.86 22.99
CA CYS A 143 -5.29 -34.27 23.36
C CYS A 143 -5.95 -34.39 24.73
N THR A 144 -7.25 -34.71 24.74
CA THR A 144 -7.90 -35.80 25.50
C THR A 144 -9.39 -35.78 25.17
#